data_AF-A0A3N6BAW6-F1
#
_entry.id   AF-A0A3N6BAW6-F1
#
_cell.length_a   1.000
_cell.length_b   1.000
_cell.length_c   1.000
_cell.angle_alpha   90.00
_cell.angle_beta   90.00
_cell.angle_gamma   90.00
#
_symmetry.space_group_name_H-M   'P 1'
#
loop_
_entity.id
_entity.type
_entity.pdbx_description
1 polymer ?
#
loop_
_entity_poly.entity_id
_entity_poly.type
_entity_poly.pdbx_seq_one_letter_code
_entity_poly.pdbx_strand_id
1 'polypeptide(L)'
;VGCVLAGCCYGRPTDAPWAIVFTDAFTASYVGTPLNVPLHPVQLYESAAELAILGGLLVLERRGRGFAGRTFWTYVLLYGMVRFGLEFFRGDERGIVLGMSTSQFISVILVPLAIGMLVWLARRPAPQPAPAARHGRRAGA
;
A
#
# COMPACT_ATOMS: atom_id res chain seq x y z
N VAL A 1 2.41 -3.77 11.51
CA VAL A 1 2.29 -4.28 12.91
C VAL A 1 3.57 -4.94 13.43
N GLY A 2 4.11 -6.00 12.79
CA GLY A 2 5.31 -6.69 13.28
C GLY A 2 6.54 -5.79 13.52
N CYS A 3 6.76 -4.80 12.66
CA CYS A 3 7.87 -3.84 12.83
C CYS A 3 7.74 -2.95 14.07
N VAL A 4 6.52 -2.70 14.57
CA VAL A 4 6.30 -1.99 15.84
C VAL A 4 6.78 -2.85 17.00
N LEU A 5 6.39 -4.14 16.99
CA LEU A 5 6.77 -5.09 18.04
C LEU A 5 8.27 -5.37 18.05
N ALA A 6 8.89 -5.40 16.87
CA ALA A 6 10.33 -5.53 16.72
C ALA A 6 11.09 -4.23 16.99
N GLY A 7 10.40 -3.09 17.02
CA GLY A 7 10.98 -1.76 17.19
C GLY A 7 11.90 -1.32 16.04
N CYS A 8 11.64 -1.73 14.81
CA CYS A 8 12.43 -1.36 13.62
C CYS A 8 11.62 -0.49 12.65
N CYS A 9 12.26 0.03 11.60
CA CYS A 9 11.59 0.81 10.54
C CYS A 9 10.95 2.12 11.04
N TYR A 10 11.64 2.83 11.95
CA TYR A 10 11.10 3.92 12.74
C TYR A 10 10.96 5.25 11.99
N GLY A 11 10.12 6.13 12.55
CA GLY A 11 9.91 7.48 12.04
C GLY A 11 10.95 8.49 12.55
N ARG A 12 10.88 9.72 12.05
CA ARG A 12 11.68 10.83 12.55
C ARG A 12 11.29 11.21 13.99
N PRO A 13 12.19 11.84 14.75
CA PRO A 13 11.85 12.44 16.04
C PRO A 13 10.66 13.39 15.92
N THR A 14 9.76 13.36 16.90
CA THR A 14 8.54 14.17 16.92
C THR A 14 8.09 14.47 18.34
N ASP A 15 7.49 15.64 18.53
CA ASP A 15 6.86 16.05 19.79
C ASP A 15 5.34 15.79 19.81
N ALA A 16 4.83 15.03 18.83
CA ALA A 16 3.41 14.71 18.74
C ALA A 16 2.95 13.90 19.97
N PRO A 17 1.72 14.14 20.49
CA PRO A 17 1.24 13.48 21.71
C PRO A 17 0.98 11.96 21.54
N TRP A 18 0.99 11.45 20.31
CA TRP A 18 0.87 10.03 19.98
C TRP A 18 2.20 9.40 19.53
N ALA A 19 3.33 10.05 19.84
CA ALA A 19 4.65 9.50 19.57
C ALA A 19 4.85 8.13 20.26
N ILE A 20 5.67 7.28 19.65
CA ILE A 20 6.09 6.01 20.25
C ILE A 20 7.54 6.12 20.71
N VAL A 21 7.84 5.55 21.88
CA VAL A 21 9.19 5.53 22.45
C VAL A 21 9.64 4.08 22.57
N PHE A 22 10.81 3.77 21.99
CA PHE A 22 11.43 2.46 22.14
C PHE A 22 12.47 2.49 23.27
N THR A 23 12.40 1.51 24.16
CA THR A 23 13.24 1.43 25.37
C THR A 23 14.15 0.19 25.39
N ASP A 24 13.97 -0.74 24.46
CA ASP A 24 14.73 -1.99 24.43
C ASP A 24 16.12 -1.80 23.82
N ALA A 25 17.15 -1.98 24.66
CA ALA A 25 18.55 -1.78 24.26
C ALA A 25 19.03 -2.83 23.24
N PHE A 26 18.50 -4.05 23.30
CA PHE A 26 18.86 -5.11 22.37
C PHE A 26 18.42 -4.74 20.94
N THR A 27 17.16 -4.38 20.76
CA THR A 27 16.62 -3.87 19.50
C THR A 27 17.40 -2.66 18.99
N ALA A 28 17.69 -1.68 19.84
CA ALA A 28 18.46 -0.51 19.44
C ALA A 28 19.84 -0.86 18.89
N SER A 29 20.54 -1.82 19.51
CA SER A 29 21.84 -2.29 19.04
C SER A 29 21.77 -3.09 17.74
N TYR A 30 20.66 -3.81 17.50
CA TYR A 30 20.51 -4.71 16.35
C TYR A 30 19.99 -4.00 15.09
N VAL A 31 19.04 -3.06 15.25
CA VAL A 31 18.38 -2.36 14.13
C VAL A 31 18.61 -0.84 14.11
N GLY A 32 19.38 -0.30 15.06
CA GLY A 32 19.74 1.12 15.09
C GLY A 32 18.62 2.06 15.52
N THR A 33 17.64 1.58 16.27
CA THR A 33 16.50 2.41 16.73
C THR A 33 16.92 3.36 17.86
N PRO A 34 16.58 4.66 17.78
CA PRO A 34 16.85 5.62 18.84
C PRO A 34 16.18 5.23 20.16
N LEU A 35 16.98 5.10 21.23
CA LEU A 35 16.50 4.77 22.58
C LEU A 35 15.95 6.01 23.29
N ASN A 36 14.79 5.86 23.94
CA ASN A 36 14.17 6.91 24.75
C ASN A 36 13.90 8.21 23.97
N VAL A 37 13.82 8.14 22.64
CA VAL A 37 13.45 9.27 21.79
C VAL A 37 12.00 9.09 21.33
N PRO A 38 11.15 10.13 21.41
CA PRO A 38 9.80 10.08 20.85
C PRO A 38 9.87 10.15 19.32
N LEU A 39 9.33 9.13 18.66
CA LEU A 39 9.36 8.96 17.21
C LEU A 39 7.96 8.91 16.63
N HIS A 40 7.81 9.33 15.38
CA HIS A 40 6.58 9.07 14.64
C HIS A 40 6.34 7.55 14.52
N PRO A 41 5.15 7.03 14.90
CA PRO A 41 4.81 5.62 14.73
C PRO A 41 4.42 5.32 13.27
N VAL A 42 5.35 5.55 12.33
CA VAL A 42 5.14 5.39 10.88
C VAL A 42 4.65 4.01 10.48
N GLN A 43 5.01 2.99 11.25
CA GLN A 43 4.58 1.61 11.04
C GLN A 43 3.08 1.42 11.38
N LEU A 44 2.56 2.18 12.36
CA LEU A 44 1.12 2.21 12.66
C LEU A 44 0.38 3.05 11.62
N TYR A 45 0.95 4.17 11.18
CA TYR A 45 0.37 4.94 10.08
C TYR A 45 0.24 4.09 8.82
N GLU A 46 1.28 3.32 8.48
CA GLU A 46 1.25 2.40 7.34
C GLU A 46 0.18 1.32 7.51
N SER A 47 0.13 0.66 8.68
CA SER A 47 -0.86 -0.38 8.94
C SER A 47 -2.30 0.16 8.89
N ALA A 48 -2.54 1.36 9.43
CA ALA A 48 -3.84 2.01 9.39
C ALA A 48 -4.24 2.41 7.96
N ALA A 49 -3.29 2.92 7.18
CA ALA A 49 -3.52 3.26 5.78
C ALA A 49 -3.82 2.01 4.94
N GLU A 50 -3.11 0.90 5.14
CA GLU A 50 -3.38 -0.37 4.45
C GLU A 50 -4.77 -0.91 4.79
N LEU A 51 -5.20 -0.83 6.05
CA LEU A 51 -6.56 -1.20 6.45
C LEU A 51 -7.62 -0.29 5.83
N ALA A 52 -7.36 1.02 5.75
CA ALA A 52 -8.25 1.96 5.09
C ALA A 52 -8.36 1.68 3.58
N ILE A 53 -7.24 1.38 2.92
CA ILE A 53 -7.21 0.96 1.51
C ILE A 53 -8.03 -0.31 1.31
N LEU A 54 -7.80 -1.33 2.15
CA LEU A 54 -8.54 -2.58 2.09
C LEU A 54 -10.05 -2.35 2.24
N GLY A 55 -10.46 -1.57 3.25
CA GLY A 55 -11.87 -1.22 3.47
C GLY A 55 -12.47 -0.48 2.27
N GLY A 56 -11.76 0.50 1.72
CA GLY A 56 -12.16 1.24 0.53
C GLY A 56 -12.32 0.35 -0.70
N LEU A 57 -11.39 -0.58 -0.93
CA LEU A 57 -11.46 -1.54 -2.03
C LEU A 57 -12.63 -2.52 -1.86
N LEU A 58 -12.88 -3.02 -0.65
CA LEU A 58 -14.03 -3.89 -0.37
C LEU A 58 -15.37 -3.18 -0.64
N VAL A 59 -15.49 -1.92 -0.22
CA VAL A 59 -16.68 -1.10 -0.52
C VAL A 59 -16.81 -0.87 -2.03
N LEU A 60 -15.70 -0.58 -2.73
CA LEU A 60 -15.68 -0.40 -4.17
C LEU A 60 -16.13 -1.66 -4.93
N GLU A 61 -15.67 -2.83 -4.50
CA GLU A 61 -16.06 -4.11 -5.11
C GLU A 61 -17.52 -4.48 -4.81
N ARG A 62 -18.03 -4.16 -3.61
CA ARG A 62 -19.44 -4.33 -3.27
C ARG A 62 -20.38 -3.47 -4.11
N ARG A 63 -19.92 -2.32 -4.62
CA ARG A 63 -20.70 -1.45 -5.54
C ARG A 63 -20.83 -2.02 -6.96
N GLY A 64 -20.28 -3.20 -7.24
CA GLY A 64 -20.45 -3.91 -8.50
C GLY A 64 -19.18 -3.96 -9.34
N ARG A 65 -19.18 -4.92 -10.28
CA ARG A 65 -18.00 -5.31 -11.08
C ARG A 65 -17.65 -4.21 -12.07
N GLY A 66 -16.59 -3.46 -11.75
CA GLY A 66 -15.89 -2.65 -12.73
C GLY A 66 -15.21 -3.53 -13.79
N PHE A 67 -14.51 -2.88 -14.71
CA PHE A 67 -13.64 -3.55 -15.67
C PHE A 67 -12.55 -4.38 -14.96
N ALA A 68 -12.09 -5.44 -15.63
CA ALA A 68 -10.99 -6.26 -15.13
C ALA A 68 -9.74 -5.40 -14.89
N GLY A 69 -9.13 -5.53 -13.69
CA GLY A 69 -7.95 -4.75 -13.30
C GLY A 69 -8.25 -3.48 -12.49
N ARG A 70 -9.51 -3.05 -12.35
CA ARG A 70 -9.87 -1.86 -11.55
C ARG A 70 -9.31 -1.91 -10.13
N THR A 71 -9.57 -2.99 -9.40
CA THR A 71 -9.17 -3.16 -7.99
C THR A 71 -7.65 -3.11 -7.83
N PHE A 72 -6.91 -3.79 -8.72
CA PHE A 72 -5.45 -3.83 -8.71
C PHE A 72 -4.86 -2.44 -8.94
N TRP A 73 -5.28 -1.73 -9.99
CA TRP A 73 -4.73 -0.41 -10.29
C TRP A 73 -5.15 0.64 -9.27
N THR A 74 -6.35 0.54 -8.69
CA THR A 74 -6.75 1.38 -7.55
C THR A 74 -5.87 1.12 -6.33
N TYR A 75 -5.53 -0.14 -6.03
CA TYR A 75 -4.60 -0.46 -4.96
C TYR A 75 -3.22 0.16 -5.21
N VAL A 76 -2.64 -0.04 -6.40
CA VAL A 76 -1.33 0.54 -6.77
C VAL A 76 -1.33 2.06 -6.62
N LEU A 77 -2.40 2.72 -7.08
CA LEU A 77 -2.57 4.16 -6.94
C LEU A 77 -2.60 4.61 -5.47
N LEU A 78 -3.49 4.02 -4.66
CA LEU A 78 -3.65 4.41 -3.26
C LEU A 78 -2.40 4.11 -2.43
N TYR A 79 -1.83 2.92 -2.62
CA TYR A 79 -0.62 2.50 -1.91
C TYR A 79 0.59 3.37 -2.28
N GLY A 80 0.75 3.71 -3.57
CA GLY A 80 1.81 4.61 -4.03
C GLY A 80 1.72 6.00 -3.39
N MET A 81 0.50 6.57 -3.30
CA MET A 81 0.30 7.86 -2.63
C MET A 81 0.63 7.79 -1.13
N VAL A 82 0.18 6.73 -0.44
CA VAL A 82 0.50 6.52 0.98
C VAL A 82 2.00 6.35 1.19
N ARG A 83 2.68 5.55 0.37
CA ARG A 83 4.13 5.34 0.46
C ARG A 83 4.90 6.62 0.25
N PHE A 84 4.53 7.41 -0.75
CA PHE A 84 5.15 8.71 -1.00
C PHE A 84 5.02 9.65 0.21
N GLY A 85 3.82 9.73 0.80
CA GLY A 85 3.55 10.57 1.97
C GLY A 85 4.24 10.10 3.26
N LEU A 86 4.24 8.79 3.51
CA LEU A 86 4.86 8.23 4.72
C LEU A 86 6.37 8.42 4.78
N GLU A 87 7.02 8.51 3.62
CA GLU A 87 8.46 8.71 3.56
C GLU A 87 8.91 10.02 4.23
N PHE A 88 8.08 11.06 4.21
CA PHE A 88 8.40 12.34 4.88
C PHE A 88 8.50 12.20 6.40
N PHE A 89 7.76 11.25 6.98
CA PHE A 89 7.76 10.96 8.40
C PHE A 89 8.82 9.91 8.78
N ARG A 90 9.48 9.30 7.79
CA ARG A 90 10.38 8.16 7.96
C ARG A 90 11.77 8.62 8.43
N GLY A 91 12.30 7.96 9.45
CA GLY A 91 13.56 8.31 10.11
C GLY A 91 14.73 7.38 9.80
N ASP A 92 14.47 6.18 9.28
CA ASP A 92 15.50 5.25 8.84
C ASP A 92 15.87 5.47 7.36
N GLU A 93 17.16 5.55 7.05
CA GLU A 93 17.66 5.66 5.69
C GLU A 93 17.55 4.32 4.94
N ARG A 94 16.81 4.31 3.84
CA ARG A 94 16.55 3.09 3.03
C ARG A 94 17.14 3.15 1.62
N GLY A 95 18.21 3.90 1.46
CA GLY A 95 18.81 4.16 0.16
C GLY A 95 18.08 5.27 -0.61
N ILE A 96 18.88 6.05 -1.32
CA ILE A 96 18.46 7.21 -2.09
C ILE A 96 18.70 6.88 -3.56
N VAL A 97 17.68 7.10 -4.40
CA VAL A 97 17.75 6.97 -5.85
C VAL A 97 17.45 8.34 -6.44
N LEU A 98 18.41 8.90 -7.18
CA LEU A 98 18.28 10.21 -7.84
C LEU A 98 17.88 11.36 -6.90
N GLY A 99 18.38 11.35 -5.67
CA GLY A 99 18.09 12.39 -4.66
C GLY A 99 16.72 12.25 -3.97
N MET A 100 15.95 11.22 -4.29
CA MET A 100 14.70 10.86 -3.60
C MET A 100 14.86 9.51 -2.92
N SER A 101 14.00 9.20 -1.95
CA SER A 101 13.99 7.84 -1.41
C SER A 101 13.56 6.83 -2.47
N THR A 102 14.03 5.59 -2.37
CA THR A 102 13.62 4.50 -3.27
C THR A 102 12.09 4.37 -3.34
N SER A 103 11.40 4.48 -2.19
CA SER A 103 9.93 4.43 -2.10
C SER A 103 9.27 5.58 -2.86
N GLN A 104 9.82 6.79 -2.75
CA GLN A 104 9.30 7.97 -3.45
C GLN A 104 9.50 7.84 -4.96
N PHE A 105 10.69 7.42 -5.41
CA PHE A 105 10.98 7.22 -6.83
C PHE A 105 10.02 6.21 -7.46
N ILE A 106 9.83 5.05 -6.82
CA ILE A 106 8.88 4.02 -7.29
C ILE A 106 7.46 4.59 -7.34
N SER A 107 7.06 5.35 -6.32
CA SER A 107 5.70 5.94 -6.24
C SER A 107 5.46 6.97 -7.35
N VAL A 108 6.47 7.79 -7.69
CA VAL A 108 6.39 8.76 -8.80
C VAL A 108 6.17 8.10 -10.15
N ILE A 109 6.63 6.86 -10.34
CA ILE A 109 6.40 6.08 -11.56
C ILE A 109 5.04 5.37 -11.52
N LEU A 110 4.74 4.68 -10.40
CA LEU A 110 3.55 3.83 -10.30
C LEU A 110 2.25 4.61 -10.22
N VAL A 111 2.23 5.79 -9.59
CA VAL A 111 1.00 6.59 -9.44
C VAL A 111 0.47 7.07 -10.81
N PRO A 112 1.26 7.73 -11.68
CA PRO A 112 0.81 8.11 -13.02
C PRO A 112 0.46 6.90 -13.89
N LEU A 113 1.23 5.82 -13.80
CA LEU A 113 0.95 4.58 -14.53
C LEU A 113 -0.42 4.00 -14.13
N ALA A 114 -0.72 3.96 -12.84
CA ALA A 114 -1.99 3.47 -12.32
C ALA A 114 -3.16 4.34 -12.77
N ILE A 115 -3.02 5.67 -12.76
CA ILE A 115 -4.02 6.59 -13.29
C ILE A 115 -4.26 6.32 -14.79
N GLY A 116 -3.19 6.22 -15.58
CA GLY A 116 -3.27 5.93 -17.01
C GLY A 116 -3.99 4.62 -17.30
N MET A 117 -3.66 3.55 -16.55
CA MET A 117 -4.28 2.25 -16.69
C MET A 117 -5.75 2.23 -16.26
N LEU A 118 -6.12 2.92 -15.17
CA LEU A 118 -7.51 3.06 -14.76
C LEU A 118 -8.35 3.78 -15.81
N VAL A 119 -7.85 4.89 -16.37
CA VAL A 119 -8.54 5.64 -17.42
C VAL A 119 -8.66 4.83 -18.70
N TRP A 120 -7.60 4.13 -19.10
CA TRP A 120 -7.59 3.32 -20.31
C TRP A 120 -8.50 2.09 -20.22
N LEU A 121 -8.47 1.35 -19.11
CA LEU A 121 -9.34 0.19 -18.89
C LEU A 121 -10.81 0.61 -18.73
N ALA A 122 -11.09 1.76 -18.12
CA ALA A 122 -12.45 2.30 -18.01
C ALA A 122 -13.07 2.61 -19.38
N ARG A 123 -12.25 2.90 -20.40
CA ARG A 123 -12.69 3.17 -21.77
C ARG A 123 -12.83 1.91 -22.63
N ARG A 124 -12.44 0.73 -22.13
CA ARG A 124 -12.56 -0.52 -22.88
C ARG A 124 -13.94 -1.16 -22.70
N PRO A 125 -14.56 -1.66 -23.79
CA PRO A 125 -15.76 -2.49 -23.67
C PRO A 125 -15.49 -3.69 -22.77
N ALA A 126 -16.43 -4.01 -21.88
CA ALA A 126 -16.31 -5.19 -21.04
C ALA A 126 -16.16 -6.44 -21.94
N PRO A 127 -15.19 -7.34 -21.66
CA PRO A 127 -15.11 -8.62 -22.37
C PRO A 127 -16.46 -9.33 -22.26
N GLN A 128 -17.09 -9.63 -23.41
CA GLN A 128 -18.32 -10.40 -23.42
C GLN A 128 -18.01 -11.79 -22.83
N PRO A 129 -18.77 -12.26 -21.82
CA PRO A 129 -18.57 -13.61 -21.33
C PRO A 129 -18.74 -14.59 -22.50
N ALA A 130 -17.75 -15.48 -22.67
CA ALA A 130 -17.78 -16.48 -23.73
C ALA A 130 -19.13 -17.22 -23.68
N PRO A 131 -19.79 -17.48 -24.83
CA PRO A 131 -21.06 -18.19 -24.85
C PRO A 131 -20.90 -19.50 -24.07
N ALA A 132 -21.70 -19.69 -23.03
CA ALA A 132 -21.70 -20.94 -22.27
C ALA A 132 -21.87 -22.09 -23.26
N ALA A 133 -20.86 -22.95 -23.39
CA ALA A 133 -20.92 -24.10 -24.27
C ALA A 133 -22.15 -24.92 -23.87
N ARG A 134 -23.19 -24.92 -24.72
CA ARG A 134 -24.36 -25.77 -24.53
C ARG A 134 -23.85 -27.20 -24.47
N HIS A 135 -23.81 -27.77 -23.26
CA HIS A 135 -23.67 -29.22 -23.10
C HIS A 135 -24.91 -29.85 -23.73
N GLY A 136 -24.72 -30.36 -24.95
CA GLY A 136 -25.74 -31.11 -25.67
C GLY A 136 -26.10 -32.35 -24.86
N ARG A 137 -27.28 -32.32 -24.24
CA ARG A 137 -27.98 -33.53 -23.82
C ARG A 137 -28.17 -34.41 -25.05
N ARG A 138 -27.32 -35.43 -25.21
CA ARG A 138 -27.66 -36.59 -26.04
C ARG A 138 -28.71 -37.39 -25.27
N ALA A 139 -29.97 -37.18 -25.62
CA ALA A 139 -31.02 -38.15 -25.34
C ALA A 139 -30.90 -39.26 -26.39
N GLY A 140 -30.87 -40.51 -25.97
CA GLY A 140 -30.89 -41.66 -26.89
C GLY A 140 -30.34 -42.94 -26.26
N ALA A 141 -31.21 -43.66 -25.55
CA ALA A 141 -31.28 -45.12 -25.49
C ALA A 141 -32.69 -45.49 -25.01
#